data_AF-A0A1A0V9B6-F1
#
_entry.id   AF-A0A1A0V9B6-F1
#
_cell.length_a   1.000
_cell.length_b   1.000
_cell.length_c   1.000
_cell.angle_alpha   90.00
_cell.angle_beta   90.00
_cell.angle_gamma   90.00
#
_symmetry.space_group_name_H-M   'P 1'
#
loop_
_entity.id
_entity.type
_entity.pdbx_description
1 polymer ?
#
loop_
_entity_poly.entity_id
_entity_poly.type
_entity_poly.pdbx_seq_one_letter_code
_entity_poly.pdbx_strand_id
1 'polypeptide(L)'
;MKTFCPGWTDRQRPDGTIEFTTPTGHTHVTEPHGAALLPTLAHPTGDLNLPDPEPQAPQLDRASKMPKRSRTREQDQRDRIAEERRLRAELNNDLAYERDYQAWLAEEYGPPPPF
;
A
#
# COMPACT_ATOMS: atom_id res chain seq x y z
N MET A 1 -11.66 -1.48 -1.01
CA MET A 1 -12.65 -2.59 -1.11
C MET A 1 -12.42 -3.26 -2.46
N LYS A 2 -12.39 -4.59 -2.56
CA LYS A 2 -11.92 -5.29 -3.79
C LYS A 2 -13.11 -5.50 -4.74
N THR A 3 -13.01 -5.09 -5.99
CA THR A 3 -14.05 -5.15 -7.06
C THR A 3 -14.48 -6.57 -7.49
N PHE A 4 -14.06 -7.61 -6.76
CA PHE A 4 -14.27 -9.02 -7.12
C PHE A 4 -15.42 -9.67 -6.34
N CYS A 5 -16.11 -8.91 -5.48
CA CYS A 5 -17.32 -9.36 -4.80
C CYS A 5 -18.54 -9.16 -5.73
N PRO A 6 -19.57 -10.02 -5.63
CA PRO A 6 -20.82 -9.84 -6.38
C PRO A 6 -21.42 -8.44 -6.18
N GLY A 7 -22.06 -7.92 -7.22
CA GLY A 7 -22.72 -6.61 -7.20
C GLY A 7 -21.82 -5.41 -7.54
N TRP A 8 -20.52 -5.63 -7.76
CA TRP A 8 -19.63 -4.62 -8.33
C TRP A 8 -19.53 -4.80 -9.85
N THR A 9 -19.63 -3.71 -10.60
CA THR A 9 -19.33 -3.67 -12.04
C THR A 9 -18.41 -2.49 -12.35
N ASP A 10 -17.56 -2.63 -13.37
CA ASP A 10 -16.69 -1.55 -13.86
C ASP A 10 -16.73 -1.43 -15.38
N ARG A 11 -16.54 -0.20 -15.88
CA ARG A 11 -16.34 0.12 -17.28
C ARG A 11 -15.12 1.02 -17.42
N GLN A 12 -14.14 0.56 -18.19
CA GLN A 12 -12.94 1.33 -18.50
C GLN A 12 -13.09 2.00 -19.86
N ARG A 13 -12.72 3.28 -19.93
CA ARG A 13 -12.81 4.12 -21.13
C ARG A 13 -11.42 4.27 -21.77
N PRO A 14 -11.34 4.54 -23.09
CA PRO A 14 -10.06 4.69 -23.80
C PRO A 14 -9.18 5.86 -23.33
N ASP A 15 -9.78 6.87 -22.71
CA ASP A 15 -9.14 8.04 -22.10
C ASP A 15 -8.53 7.73 -20.71
N GLY A 16 -8.65 6.49 -20.24
CA GLY A 16 -8.18 6.06 -18.92
C GLY A 16 -9.18 6.29 -17.79
N THR A 17 -10.37 6.81 -18.09
CA THR A 17 -11.45 6.98 -17.10
C THR A 17 -12.02 5.62 -16.70
N ILE A 18 -12.23 5.40 -15.40
CA ILE A 18 -12.85 4.18 -14.86
C ILE A 18 -14.17 4.54 -14.17
N GLU A 19 -15.26 4.01 -14.69
CA GLU A 19 -16.58 4.04 -14.04
C GLU A 19 -16.75 2.75 -13.23
N PHE A 20 -17.07 2.85 -11.94
CA PHE A 20 -17.40 1.69 -11.12
C PHE A 20 -18.75 1.86 -10.43
N THR A 21 -19.56 0.80 -10.48
CA THR A 21 -20.87 0.74 -9.84
C THR A 21 -20.80 -0.16 -8.61
N THR A 22 -21.26 0.36 -7.47
CA THR A 22 -21.33 -0.37 -6.21
C THR A 22 -22.53 -1.32 -6.18
N PRO A 23 -22.55 -2.32 -5.27
CA PRO A 23 -23.72 -3.17 -5.03
C PRO A 23 -24.97 -2.41 -4.61
N THR A 24 -24.82 -1.20 -4.08
CA THR A 24 -25.93 -0.31 -3.72
C THR A 24 -26.41 0.54 -4.89
N GLY A 25 -25.83 0.37 -6.09
CA GLY A 25 -26.20 1.08 -7.32
C GLY A 25 -25.53 2.45 -7.50
N HIS A 26 -24.61 2.85 -6.63
CA HIS A 26 -23.88 4.12 -6.80
C HIS A 26 -22.81 3.96 -7.86
N THR A 27 -22.76 4.90 -8.81
CA THR A 27 -21.71 4.95 -9.81
C THR A 27 -20.71 6.04 -9.44
N HIS A 28 -19.43 5.70 -9.48
CA HIS A 28 -18.33 6.60 -9.22
C HIS A 28 -17.37 6.60 -10.41
N VAL A 29 -16.81 7.76 -10.69
CA VAL A 29 -15.89 7.97 -11.81
C VAL A 29 -14.52 8.29 -11.25
N THR A 30 -13.49 7.61 -11.74
CA THR A 30 -12.09 7.89 -11.43
C THR A 30 -11.37 8.28 -12.69
N GLU A 31 -10.77 9.47 -12.68
CA GLU A 31 -9.91 9.95 -13.76
C GLU A 31 -8.44 9.67 -13.42
N PRO A 32 -7.60 9.40 -14.42
CA PRO A 32 -6.18 9.17 -14.22
C PRO A 32 -5.48 10.47 -13.81
N HIS A 33 -5.18 10.64 -12.52
CA HIS A 33 -4.52 11.86 -12.01
C HIS A 33 -3.14 12.12 -12.68
N GLY A 34 -2.44 11.06 -13.10
CA GLY A 34 -1.18 11.18 -13.83
C GLY A 34 -1.32 11.93 -15.17
N ALA A 35 -2.48 11.86 -15.82
CA ALA A 35 -2.77 12.59 -17.05
C ALA A 35 -2.77 14.11 -16.85
N ALA A 36 -3.12 14.59 -15.64
CA ALA A 36 -3.07 16.01 -15.30
C ALA A 36 -1.64 16.53 -15.09
N LEU A 37 -0.73 15.67 -14.63
CA LEU A 37 0.66 16.03 -14.33
C LEU A 37 1.58 15.82 -15.54
N LEU A 38 1.27 14.83 -16.37
CA LEU A 38 2.07 14.42 -17.52
C LEU A 38 1.13 14.33 -18.74
N PRO A 39 1.03 15.39 -19.55
CA PRO A 39 0.10 15.44 -20.69
C PRO A 39 0.26 14.26 -21.66
N THR A 40 1.47 13.70 -21.76
CA THR A 40 1.73 12.50 -22.56
C THR A 40 0.95 11.28 -22.10
N LEU A 41 0.63 11.16 -20.80
CA LEU A 41 -0.19 10.09 -20.23
C LEU A 41 -1.70 10.32 -20.43
N ALA A 42 -2.10 11.53 -20.82
CA ALA A 42 -3.48 11.84 -21.18
C ALA A 42 -3.85 11.37 -22.60
N HIS A 43 -2.85 11.00 -23.42
CA HIS A 43 -3.11 10.51 -24.77
C HIS A 43 -3.73 9.12 -24.71
N PRO A 44 -4.93 8.93 -25.33
CA PRO A 44 -5.52 7.62 -25.45
C PRO A 44 -4.56 6.66 -26.15
N THR A 45 -4.47 5.42 -25.64
CA THR A 45 -3.61 4.36 -26.22
C THR A 45 -4.04 3.98 -27.64
N GLY A 46 -5.24 4.38 -28.07
CA GLY A 46 -5.79 4.19 -29.40
C GLY A 46 -7.31 3.99 -29.35
N ASP A 47 -7.94 3.89 -30.52
CA ASP A 47 -9.36 3.56 -30.62
C ASP A 47 -9.56 2.05 -30.41
N LEU A 48 -10.06 1.70 -29.22
CA LEU A 48 -10.44 0.34 -28.87
C LEU A 48 -11.85 0.05 -29.41
N ASN A 49 -11.91 -0.51 -30.61
CA ASN A 49 -13.16 -1.00 -31.20
C ASN A 49 -13.46 -2.42 -30.67
N LEU A 50 -13.69 -2.50 -29.36
CA LEU A 50 -14.02 -3.75 -28.69
C LEU A 50 -15.55 -3.96 -28.71
N PRO A 51 -16.03 -5.18 -28.99
CA PRO A 51 -17.44 -5.49 -28.79
C PRO A 51 -17.81 -5.23 -27.32
N ASP A 52 -19.04 -4.78 -27.06
CA ASP A 52 -19.50 -4.61 -25.69
C ASP A 52 -19.30 -5.92 -24.94
N PRO A 53 -18.73 -5.87 -23.71
CA PRO A 53 -18.46 -7.07 -22.95
C PRO A 53 -19.77 -7.82 -22.73
N GLU A 54 -19.78 -9.12 -23.04
CA GLU A 54 -20.94 -9.96 -22.77
C GLU A 54 -21.31 -9.86 -21.27
N PRO A 55 -22.61 -9.88 -20.92
CA PRO A 55 -23.03 -9.90 -19.53
C PRO A 55 -22.39 -11.10 -18.84
N GLN A 56 -21.36 -10.85 -18.04
CA GLN A 56 -20.67 -11.92 -17.32
C GLN A 56 -21.66 -12.49 -16.31
N ALA A 57 -21.97 -13.78 -16.46
CA ALA A 57 -22.72 -14.51 -15.44
C ALA A 57 -22.05 -14.31 -14.08
N PRO A 58 -22.82 -14.16 -12.97
CA PRO A 58 -22.25 -13.97 -11.64
C PRO A 58 -21.34 -15.15 -11.31
N GLN A 59 -20.03 -14.93 -11.40
CA GLN A 59 -19.03 -15.92 -11.02
C GLN A 59 -18.98 -15.96 -9.48
N LEU A 60 -19.83 -16.79 -8.90
CA LEU A 60 -19.93 -17.01 -7.44
C LEU A 60 -18.57 -17.35 -6.81
N ASP A 61 -17.69 -18.01 -7.58
CA ASP A 61 -16.38 -18.47 -7.11
C ASP A 61 -15.21 -17.52 -7.42
N ARG A 62 -15.46 -16.32 -7.94
CA ARG A 62 -14.38 -15.35 -8.29
C ARG A 62 -13.53 -14.99 -7.06
N ALA A 63 -14.15 -14.95 -5.89
CA ALA A 63 -13.46 -14.73 -4.61
C ALA A 63 -12.69 -15.98 -4.12
N SER A 64 -13.03 -17.18 -4.58
CA SER A 64 -12.35 -18.43 -4.19
C SER A 64 -10.92 -18.50 -4.71
N LYS A 65 -10.66 -17.90 -5.88
CA LYS A 65 -9.30 -17.74 -6.44
C LYS A 65 -8.47 -16.66 -5.75
N MET A 66 -9.03 -15.91 -4.81
CA MET A 66 -8.31 -14.81 -4.16
C MET A 66 -7.58 -15.30 -2.91
N PRO A 67 -6.28 -14.97 -2.74
CA PRO A 67 -5.56 -15.30 -1.54
C PRO A 67 -6.25 -14.65 -0.34
N LYS A 68 -6.55 -15.48 0.66
CA LYS A 68 -7.12 -15.01 1.94
C LYS A 68 -5.97 -14.50 2.80
N ARG A 69 -6.18 -13.36 3.45
CA ARG A 69 -5.20 -12.83 4.40
C ARG A 69 -5.12 -13.80 5.59
N SER A 70 -3.91 -14.21 5.95
CA SER A 70 -3.68 -15.12 7.08
C SER A 70 -3.79 -14.44 8.45
N ARG A 71 -3.56 -13.12 8.49
CA ARG A 71 -3.63 -12.26 9.68
C ARG A 71 -4.60 -11.11 9.47
N THR A 72 -5.14 -10.55 10.55
CA THR A 72 -5.95 -9.33 10.45
C THR A 72 -5.05 -8.11 10.20
N ARG A 73 -5.62 -7.02 9.68
CA ARG A 73 -4.86 -5.76 9.49
C ARG A 73 -4.32 -5.21 10.81
N GLU A 74 -5.08 -5.38 11.89
CA GLU A 74 -4.70 -4.94 13.23
C GLU A 74 -3.51 -5.76 13.75
N GLN A 75 -3.47 -7.07 13.48
CA GLN A 75 -2.33 -7.92 13.82
C GLN A 75 -1.09 -7.50 13.03
N ASP A 76 -1.20 -7.34 11.71
CA ASP A 76 -0.08 -6.87 10.86
C ASP A 76 0.44 -5.51 11.36
N GLN A 77 -0.46 -4.59 11.73
CA GLN A 77 -0.10 -3.29 12.26
C GLN A 77 0.62 -3.38 13.60
N ARG A 78 0.12 -4.20 14.52
CA ARG A 78 0.75 -4.42 15.84
C ARG A 78 2.12 -5.05 15.70
N ASP A 79 2.26 -6.07 14.86
CA ASP A 79 3.52 -6.77 14.62
C ASP A 79 4.56 -5.81 14.04
N ARG A 80 4.17 -5.02 13.04
CA ARG A 80 5.03 -3.98 12.47
C ARG A 80 5.47 -2.95 13.52
N ILE A 81 4.55 -2.44 14.32
CA ILE A 81 4.88 -1.46 15.38
C ILE A 81 5.83 -2.07 16.42
N ALA A 82 5.61 -3.33 16.81
CA ALA A 82 6.46 -4.01 17.78
C ALA A 82 7.89 -4.22 17.24
N GLU A 83 8.01 -4.59 15.97
CA GLU A 83 9.28 -4.75 15.27
C GLU A 83 10.02 -3.41 15.19
N GLU A 84 9.35 -2.34 14.75
CA GLU A 84 9.94 -1.00 14.69
C GLU A 84 10.40 -0.52 16.07
N ARG A 85 9.61 -0.77 17.12
CA ARG A 85 9.98 -0.42 18.50
C ARG A 85 11.19 -1.20 19.00
N ARG A 86 11.32 -2.47 18.63
CA ARG A 86 12.49 -3.30 18.98
C ARG A 86 13.75 -2.75 18.33
N LEU A 87 13.70 -2.48 17.02
CA LEU A 87 14.84 -1.89 16.30
C LEU A 87 15.24 -0.53 16.88
N ARG A 88 14.27 0.32 17.23
CA ARG A 88 14.56 1.61 17.86
C ARG A 88 15.15 1.48 19.26
N ALA A 89 14.74 0.46 20.03
CA ALA A 89 15.29 0.23 21.36
C ALA A 89 16.77 -0.18 21.29
N GLU A 90 17.13 -1.04 20.34
CA GLU A 90 18.52 -1.45 20.06
C GLU A 90 19.37 -0.23 19.65
N LEU A 91 18.95 0.53 18.65
CA LEU A 91 19.64 1.74 18.21
C LEU A 91 19.84 2.76 19.34
N ASN A 92 18.82 2.96 20.19
CA ASN A 92 18.93 3.87 21.32
C ASN A 92 19.91 3.39 22.39
N ASN A 93 20.08 2.06 22.55
CA ASN A 93 21.05 1.50 23.48
C ASN A 93 22.48 1.75 22.99
N ASP A 94 22.74 1.51 21.71
CA ASP A 94 24.04 1.80 21.08
C ASP A 94 24.40 3.28 21.20
N LEU A 95 23.45 4.18 20.90
CA LEU A 95 23.64 5.61 21.03
C LEU A 95 23.87 6.05 22.49
N ALA A 96 23.27 5.37 23.47
CA ALA A 96 23.52 5.66 24.88
C ALA A 96 24.95 5.27 25.26
N TYR A 97 25.40 4.09 24.84
CA TYR A 97 26.76 3.63 25.07
C TYR A 97 27.80 4.57 24.45
N GLU A 98 27.60 4.99 23.19
CA GLU A 98 28.47 5.95 22.53
C GLU A 98 28.53 7.28 23.27
N ARG A 99 27.39 7.80 23.74
CA ARG A 99 27.33 9.06 24.49
C ARG A 99 28.09 8.96 25.81
N ASP A 100 27.94 7.86 26.54
CA ASP A 100 28.65 7.61 27.79
C ASP A 100 30.16 7.53 27.55
N TYR A 101 30.58 6.84 26.47
CA TYR A 101 31.98 6.78 26.06
C TYR A 101 32.56 8.15 25.68
N GLN A 102 31.81 8.97 24.93
CA GLN A 102 32.23 10.31 24.55
C GLN A 102 32.29 11.26 25.77
N ALA A 103 31.36 11.15 26.71
CA ALA A 103 31.40 11.90 27.97
C ALA A 103 32.65 11.53 28.77
N TRP A 104 32.97 10.24 28.86
CA TRP A 104 34.19 9.76 29.51
C TRP A 104 35.47 10.30 28.84
N LEU A 105 35.55 10.29 27.49
CA LEU A 105 36.69 10.88 26.75
C LEU A 105 36.85 12.38 27.01
N ALA A 106 35.75 13.11 27.17
CA ALA A 106 35.75 14.55 27.40
C ALA A 106 36.12 14.91 28.85
N GLU A 107 35.77 14.06 29.81
CA GLU A 107 36.05 14.26 31.24
C GLU A 107 37.45 13.77 31.64
N GLU A 108 37.98 12.69 31.03
CA GLU A 108 39.14 11.98 31.56
C GLU A 108 40.18 11.61 30.48
N TYR A 109 41.41 12.15 30.57
CA TYR A 109 42.58 11.71 29.78
C TYR A 109 43.23 10.42 30.34
N GLY A 110 42.44 9.54 30.96
CA GLY A 110 42.87 8.29 31.61
C GLY A 110 42.60 7.03 30.76
N PRO A 111 43.07 5.84 31.14
CA PRO A 111 42.85 4.61 30.35
C PRO A 111 41.38 4.15 30.38
N PRO A 112 40.88 3.52 29.29
CA PRO A 112 39.45 3.28 29.05
C PRO A 112 38.76 2.36 30.06
N PRO A 113 37.43 2.50 30.24
CA PRO A 113 36.63 1.65 31.12
C PRO A 113 36.56 0.21 30.59
N PRO A 114 36.50 -0.81 31.47
CA PRO A 114 36.50 -2.21 31.05
C PRO A 114 35.20 -2.59 30.32
N PHE A 115 35.37 -3.47 29.33
CA PHE A 115 34.36 -4.01 28.40
C PHE A 115 33.14 -4.63 29.09
#